data_AF-A0A4S9DA67-F1
#
_entry.id   AF-A0A4S9DA67-F1
#
_cell.length_a   1.000
_cell.length_b   1.000
_cell.length_c   1.000
_cell.angle_alpha   90.00
_cell.angle_beta   90.00
_cell.angle_gamma   90.00
#
_symmetry.space_group_name_H-M   'P 1'
#
loop_
_entity.id
_entity.type
_entity.pdbx_description
1 polymer ?
#
loop_
_entity_poly.entity_id
_entity_poly.type
_entity_poly.pdbx_seq_one_letter_code
_entity_poly.pdbx_strand_id
1 'polypeptide(L)'
;MVETASNSLLSSSTSDSSLSVQLHPLVLLTISDYITRHSVRQQEGPIIGAIIGQQNGRQITMEQAFQCKTKQDGDRIVVDDEWFAERLEQFKDVHKAPPLDLVAIFTLAPPSGPLPGHVPILQQLQHSYNDSLMLLLFHPQTILDGSLTGGKLPISIYETYYEPGSESAEKGLQVDGWGMGRQLQMRFRQLPFEVETGEAEMIAVDFVAKGSGSATVQNSAAPPAKGKARAEESTSTDVQLSAEDEEVMSSLTAKYNAIKMLHQRINLIRAYLAELPPSYLTNASLPVGVSDPPLNHQLLRSISAMLARLPLLAPPTTQSSASTTIPATGIPQSSIATASNQEQSDVHLVSLLASITRSVAQAKEMGSKYSIVQKAKADKTHTGLMGRGSRGFDDYGADTDGHWATPTETPEFSGSL
;
A
#
# COMPACT_ATOMS: atom_id res chain seq x y z
N MET A 1 -20.16 22.72 27.07
CA MET A 1 -18.77 23.06 26.66
C MET A 1 -17.89 22.00 27.30
N VAL A 2 -17.40 21.04 26.51
CA VAL A 2 -16.44 20.04 27.01
C VAL A 2 -15.07 20.71 26.88
N GLU A 3 -14.49 21.14 28.01
CA GLU A 3 -13.09 21.53 28.04
C GLU A 3 -12.27 20.33 27.56
N THR A 4 -11.66 20.45 26.38
CA THR A 4 -10.66 19.50 25.92
C THR A 4 -9.46 19.62 26.85
N ALA A 5 -9.41 18.78 27.89
CA ALA A 5 -8.29 18.69 28.80
C ALA A 5 -7.01 18.49 27.97
N SER A 6 -6.10 19.45 28.06
CA SER A 6 -4.80 19.39 27.38
C SER A 6 -4.02 18.20 27.94
N ASN A 7 -3.62 17.29 27.05
CA ASN A 7 -2.87 16.11 27.45
C ASN A 7 -1.49 16.54 27.99
N SER A 8 -1.29 16.35 29.29
CA SER A 8 -0.06 16.74 30.00
C SER A 8 1.17 15.97 29.50
N LEU A 9 1.03 14.92 28.70
CA LEU A 9 2.20 14.22 28.13
C LEU A 9 2.63 14.79 26.78
N LEU A 10 1.83 15.64 26.14
CA LEU A 10 2.21 16.31 24.90
C LEU A 10 3.12 17.51 25.21
N SER A 11 4.18 17.66 24.42
CA SER A 11 5.01 18.85 24.46
C SER A 11 4.27 20.04 23.82
N SER A 12 4.39 21.22 24.44
CA SER A 12 3.90 22.49 23.88
C SER A 12 4.91 23.16 22.95
N SER A 13 6.13 22.60 22.84
CA SER A 13 7.20 23.11 21.99
C SER A 13 6.95 22.76 20.51
N THR A 14 7.08 23.75 19.63
CA THR A 14 7.01 23.56 18.18
C THR A 14 8.11 22.61 17.72
N SER A 15 7.75 21.62 16.90
CA SER A 15 8.64 20.57 16.42
C SER A 15 9.84 21.12 15.65
N ASP A 16 11.02 21.13 16.26
CA ASP A 16 12.32 21.32 15.56
C ASP A 16 12.85 20.00 14.97
N SER A 17 12.17 18.88 15.23
CA SER A 17 12.52 17.56 14.71
C SER A 17 12.18 17.48 13.23
N SER A 18 13.20 17.34 12.39
CA SER A 18 13.06 17.13 10.94
C SER A 18 13.04 15.65 10.58
N LEU A 19 12.57 14.79 11.48
CA LEU A 19 12.43 13.35 11.22
C LEU A 19 11.35 13.13 10.18
N SER A 20 11.67 12.32 9.18
CA SER A 20 10.73 11.84 8.18
C SER A 20 10.41 10.39 8.49
N VAL A 21 9.14 10.08 8.74
CA VAL A 21 8.68 8.73 9.05
C VAL A 21 7.94 8.17 7.87
N GLN A 22 8.39 7.02 7.38
CA GLN A 22 7.75 6.27 6.31
C GLN A 22 7.19 4.96 6.85
N LEU A 23 5.94 4.69 6.55
CA LEU A 23 5.21 3.54 7.08
C LEU A 23 4.78 2.62 5.95
N HIS A 24 5.22 1.37 5.98
CA HIS A 24 4.76 0.37 5.04
C HIS A 24 3.33 -0.09 5.36
N PRO A 25 2.46 -0.32 4.35
CA PRO A 25 1.11 -0.82 4.56
C PRO A 25 1.04 -2.14 5.32
N LEU A 26 2.06 -3.01 5.16
CA LEU A 26 2.13 -4.28 5.85
C LEU A 26 2.12 -4.12 7.38
N VAL A 27 2.77 -3.08 7.90
CA VAL A 27 2.75 -2.75 9.34
C VAL A 27 1.32 -2.46 9.79
N LEU A 28 0.58 -1.64 9.04
CA LEU A 28 -0.81 -1.30 9.35
C LEU A 28 -1.72 -2.53 9.34
N LEU A 29 -1.56 -3.39 8.34
CA LEU A 29 -2.33 -4.64 8.23
C LEU A 29 -2.02 -5.58 9.39
N THR A 30 -0.74 -5.69 9.78
CA THR A 30 -0.32 -6.54 10.90
C THR A 30 -0.85 -6.03 12.23
N ILE A 31 -0.80 -4.70 12.46
CA ILE A 31 -1.36 -4.07 13.66
C ILE A 31 -2.87 -4.31 13.71
N SER A 32 -3.58 -4.10 12.59
CA SER A 32 -5.02 -4.33 12.51
C SER A 32 -5.39 -5.80 12.78
N ASP A 33 -4.69 -6.75 12.14
CA ASP A 33 -4.90 -8.18 12.36
C ASP A 33 -4.67 -8.55 13.83
N TYR A 34 -3.59 -8.06 14.44
CA TYR A 34 -3.30 -8.32 15.84
C TYR A 34 -4.40 -7.78 16.76
N ILE A 35 -4.85 -6.53 16.55
CA ILE A 35 -5.94 -5.94 17.33
C ILE A 35 -7.22 -6.76 17.20
N THR A 36 -7.61 -7.13 15.96
CA THR A 36 -8.81 -7.93 15.71
C THR A 36 -8.70 -9.30 16.36
N ARG A 37 -7.58 -9.99 16.20
CA ARG A 37 -7.33 -11.32 16.76
C ARG A 37 -7.35 -11.30 18.29
N HIS A 38 -6.69 -10.33 18.89
CA HIS A 38 -6.66 -10.14 20.34
C HIS A 38 -8.07 -9.91 20.90
N SER A 39 -8.86 -9.08 20.21
CA SER A 39 -10.24 -8.76 20.59
C SER A 39 -11.18 -9.96 20.44
N VAL A 40 -11.14 -10.67 19.31
CA VAL A 40 -12.01 -11.83 19.03
C VAL A 40 -11.69 -13.00 19.94
N ARG A 41 -10.40 -13.20 20.26
CA ARG A 41 -9.97 -14.27 21.17
C ARG A 41 -10.13 -13.92 22.64
N GLN A 42 -10.55 -12.70 22.97
CA GLN A 42 -10.68 -12.20 24.34
C GLN A 42 -9.39 -12.40 25.15
N GLN A 43 -8.25 -12.12 24.52
CA GLN A 43 -6.95 -12.21 25.20
C GLN A 43 -6.86 -11.16 26.31
N GLU A 44 -6.24 -11.54 27.41
CA GLU A 44 -6.04 -10.65 28.56
C GLU A 44 -4.79 -9.78 28.37
N GLY A 45 -4.85 -8.56 28.92
CA GLY A 45 -3.75 -7.61 28.90
C GLY A 45 -3.83 -6.57 27.77
N PRO A 46 -2.90 -5.59 27.77
CA PRO A 46 -2.86 -4.54 26.78
C PRO A 46 -2.24 -5.02 25.47
N ILE A 47 -2.77 -4.51 24.36
CA ILE A 47 -2.20 -4.72 23.03
C ILE A 47 -0.95 -3.86 22.90
N ILE A 48 0.20 -4.53 22.91
CA ILE A 48 1.52 -3.94 22.70
C ILE A 48 2.21 -4.75 21.60
N GLY A 49 2.86 -4.05 20.68
CA GLY A 49 3.77 -4.67 19.74
C GLY A 49 4.93 -3.76 19.39
N ALA A 50 5.87 -4.32 18.64
CA ALA A 50 7.08 -3.65 18.17
C ALA A 50 7.08 -3.56 16.65
N ILE A 51 7.80 -2.56 16.17
CA ILE A 51 8.01 -2.28 14.76
C ILE A 51 9.50 -2.21 14.53
N ILE A 52 9.95 -2.97 13.55
CA ILE A 52 11.32 -2.95 13.04
C ILE A 52 11.35 -2.28 11.66
N GLY A 53 12.49 -1.68 11.35
CA GLY A 53 12.68 -0.97 10.11
C GLY A 53 14.10 -0.42 10.01
N GLN A 54 14.32 0.52 9.09
CA GLN A 54 15.62 1.12 8.87
C GLN A 54 15.65 2.56 9.38
N GLN A 55 16.80 2.95 9.90
CA GLN A 55 17.09 4.33 10.26
C GLN A 55 18.24 4.85 9.40
N ASN A 56 17.89 5.61 8.36
CA ASN A 56 18.82 6.24 7.44
C ASN A 56 18.96 7.73 7.80
N GLY A 57 19.79 8.01 8.81
CA GLY A 57 19.96 9.36 9.34
C GLY A 57 18.68 9.89 10.01
N ARG A 58 17.97 10.79 9.31
CA ARG A 58 16.70 11.39 9.79
C ARG A 58 15.46 10.77 9.15
N GLN A 59 15.64 9.85 8.22
CA GLN A 59 14.56 9.10 7.58
C GLN A 59 14.44 7.75 8.27
N ILE A 60 13.24 7.44 8.76
CA ILE A 60 12.97 6.20 9.48
C ILE A 60 11.84 5.49 8.74
N THR A 61 12.16 4.29 8.23
CA THR A 61 11.18 3.40 7.62
C THR A 61 10.67 2.44 8.68
N MET A 62 9.37 2.17 8.65
CA MET A 62 8.68 1.19 9.48
C MET A 62 8.17 0.09 8.57
N GLU A 63 8.82 -1.08 8.59
CA GLU A 63 8.68 -2.09 7.55
C GLU A 63 7.91 -3.33 8.02
N GLN A 64 8.23 -3.82 9.23
CA GLN A 64 7.62 -5.03 9.77
C GLN A 64 7.22 -4.81 11.22
N ALA A 65 6.05 -5.32 11.59
CA ALA A 65 5.56 -5.30 12.96
C ALA A 65 5.37 -6.70 13.52
N PHE A 66 5.43 -6.83 14.85
CA PHE A 66 5.11 -8.04 15.57
C PHE A 66 4.52 -7.75 16.95
N GLN A 67 3.68 -8.66 17.45
CA GLN A 67 3.09 -8.57 18.78
C GLN A 67 4.13 -8.78 19.89
N CYS A 68 3.99 -8.10 21.01
CA CYS A 68 4.82 -8.31 22.20
C CYS A 68 4.08 -9.16 23.23
N LYS A 69 4.83 -10.02 23.93
CA LYS A 69 4.33 -10.68 25.14
C LYS A 69 4.47 -9.73 26.33
N THR A 70 3.39 -9.57 27.07
CA THR A 70 3.37 -8.74 28.28
C THR A 70 3.39 -9.62 29.53
N LYS A 71 3.97 -9.11 30.60
CA LYS A 71 3.97 -9.72 31.92
C LYS A 71 3.52 -8.69 32.96
N GLN A 72 2.78 -9.16 33.95
CA GLN A 72 2.41 -8.32 35.07
C GLN A 72 3.53 -8.35 36.10
N ASP A 73 4.09 -7.17 36.41
CA ASP A 73 5.11 -6.97 37.43
C ASP A 73 4.52 -6.08 38.54
N GLY A 74 3.93 -6.73 39.55
CA GLY A 74 3.12 -6.07 40.57
C GLY A 74 1.87 -5.42 39.99
N ASP A 75 1.76 -4.10 40.13
CA ASP A 75 0.65 -3.29 39.61
C ASP A 75 0.92 -2.73 38.19
N ARG A 76 2.11 -3.00 37.64
CA ARG A 76 2.52 -2.50 36.32
C ARG A 76 2.54 -3.61 35.30
N ILE A 77 2.24 -3.25 34.05
CA ILE A 77 2.36 -4.16 32.92
C ILE A 77 3.63 -3.78 32.17
N VAL A 78 4.52 -4.76 32.01
CA VAL A 78 5.83 -4.60 31.36
C VAL A 78 5.96 -5.60 30.22
N VAL A 79 6.89 -5.36 29.30
CA VAL A 79 7.17 -6.31 28.22
C VAL A 79 8.07 -7.42 28.77
N ASP A 80 7.80 -8.66 28.35
CA ASP A 80 8.62 -9.80 28.71
C ASP A 80 9.96 -9.74 27.96
N ASP A 81 11.01 -9.26 28.65
CA ASP A 81 12.31 -8.94 28.05
C ASP A 81 13.01 -10.15 27.41
N GLU A 82 13.01 -11.32 28.06
CA GLU A 82 13.64 -12.54 27.52
C GLU A 82 12.96 -12.98 26.22
N TRP A 83 11.62 -13.01 26.24
CA TRP A 83 10.83 -13.34 25.06
C TRP A 83 11.03 -12.30 23.94
N PHE A 84 11.10 -11.02 24.31
CA PHE A 84 11.25 -9.92 23.36
C PHE A 84 12.63 -9.94 22.69
N ALA A 85 13.71 -10.16 23.45
CA ALA A 85 15.07 -10.26 22.93
C ALA A 85 15.16 -11.39 21.89
N GLU A 86 14.69 -12.59 22.25
CA GLU A 86 14.67 -13.75 21.35
C GLU A 86 13.85 -13.45 20.10
N ARG A 87 12.67 -12.86 20.26
CA ARG A 87 11.79 -12.56 19.12
C ARG A 87 12.39 -11.51 18.20
N LEU A 88 13.01 -10.48 18.76
CA LEU A 88 13.68 -9.44 17.99
C LEU A 88 14.85 -10.02 17.20
N GLU A 89 15.67 -10.89 17.79
CA GLU A 89 16.73 -11.61 17.06
C GLU A 89 16.18 -12.46 15.91
N GLN A 90 15.10 -13.21 16.13
CA GLN A 90 14.47 -14.01 15.07
C GLN A 90 14.05 -13.15 13.87
N PHE A 91 13.50 -11.95 14.12
CA PHE A 91 13.13 -11.02 13.05
C PHE A 91 14.37 -10.41 12.37
N LYS A 92 15.41 -10.07 13.13
CA LYS A 92 16.70 -9.62 12.55
C LYS A 92 17.34 -10.70 11.68
N ASP A 93 17.21 -11.97 12.06
CA ASP A 93 17.79 -13.08 11.33
C ASP A 93 17.13 -13.35 9.97
N VAL A 94 15.83 -13.11 9.84
CA VAL A 94 15.15 -13.23 8.54
C VAL A 94 15.34 -11.99 7.66
N HIS A 95 15.68 -10.84 8.26
CA HIS A 95 15.90 -9.57 7.57
C HIS A 95 17.37 -9.10 7.68
N LYS A 96 18.29 -9.85 7.06
CA LYS A 96 19.74 -9.52 7.08
C LYS A 96 20.16 -8.47 6.06
N ALA A 97 19.40 -8.31 4.98
CA ALA A 97 19.72 -7.40 3.89
C ALA A 97 18.43 -6.86 3.22
N PRO A 98 18.02 -5.61 3.49
CA PRO A 98 18.63 -4.67 4.44
C PRO A 98 18.44 -5.10 5.90
N PRO A 99 19.39 -4.77 6.82
CA PRO A 99 19.26 -5.06 8.23
C PRO A 99 18.17 -4.16 8.85
N LEU A 100 17.20 -4.78 9.51
CA LEU A 100 16.14 -4.07 10.23
C LEU A 100 16.43 -4.07 11.73
N ASP A 101 16.15 -2.94 12.38
CA ASP A 101 16.28 -2.80 13.84
C ASP A 101 14.99 -2.24 14.44
N LEU A 102 14.86 -2.32 15.77
CA LEU A 102 13.72 -1.81 16.51
C LEU A 102 13.66 -0.29 16.39
N VAL A 103 12.60 0.22 15.74
CA VAL A 103 12.41 1.67 15.49
C VAL A 103 11.23 2.24 16.27
N ALA A 104 10.21 1.44 16.54
CA ALA A 104 9.01 1.91 17.24
C ALA A 104 8.29 0.81 18.01
N ILE A 105 7.42 1.24 18.91
CA ILE A 105 6.41 0.39 19.53
C ILE A 105 5.03 0.86 19.11
N PHE A 106 4.06 -0.04 19.07
CA PHE A 106 2.67 0.31 18.82
C PHE A 106 1.74 -0.16 19.93
N THR A 107 0.70 0.63 20.18
CA THR A 107 -0.36 0.31 21.15
C THR A 107 -1.64 1.09 20.85
N LEU A 108 -2.66 0.88 21.67
CA LEU A 108 -3.95 1.56 21.56
C LEU A 108 -4.00 2.81 22.44
N ALA A 109 -4.57 3.88 21.91
CA ALA A 109 -4.87 5.08 22.70
C ALA A 109 -6.06 5.86 22.13
N PRO A 110 -6.75 6.68 22.94
CA PRO A 110 -7.75 7.62 22.43
C PRO A 110 -7.11 8.66 21.48
N PRO A 111 -7.92 9.34 20.63
CA PRO A 111 -7.43 10.41 19.76
C PRO A 111 -6.79 11.61 20.50
N SER A 112 -6.98 11.70 21.83
CA SER A 112 -6.34 12.70 22.69
C SER A 112 -4.83 12.48 22.88
N GLY A 113 -4.27 11.38 22.39
CA GLY A 113 -2.83 11.12 22.38
C GLY A 113 -2.35 10.16 23.49
N PRO A 114 -1.05 10.17 23.81
CA PRO A 114 -0.42 9.20 24.71
C PRO A 114 -0.99 9.23 26.13
N LEU A 115 -1.08 8.06 26.76
CA LEU A 115 -1.46 7.85 28.16
C LEU A 115 -0.23 7.63 29.07
N PRO A 116 -0.33 7.92 30.39
CA PRO A 116 0.76 7.69 31.34
C PRO A 116 1.25 6.25 31.40
N GLY A 117 0.36 5.28 31.12
CA GLY A 117 0.71 3.86 31.07
C GLY A 117 1.72 3.48 29.99
N HIS A 118 1.90 4.30 28.94
CA HIS A 118 2.86 4.01 27.87
C HIS A 118 4.30 4.34 28.25
N VAL A 119 4.51 5.33 29.14
CA VAL A 119 5.84 5.80 29.56
C VAL A 119 6.72 4.68 30.13
N PRO A 120 6.29 3.86 31.11
CA PRO A 120 7.15 2.83 31.68
C PRO A 120 7.55 1.75 30.66
N ILE A 121 6.64 1.37 29.76
CA ILE A 121 6.91 0.39 28.69
C ILE A 121 7.97 0.93 27.73
N LEU A 122 7.81 2.19 27.32
CA LEU A 122 8.73 2.83 26.40
C LEU A 122 10.11 3.03 27.03
N GLN A 123 10.18 3.46 28.29
CA GLN A 123 11.44 3.58 29.04
C GLN A 123 12.18 2.24 29.18
N GLN A 124 11.46 1.16 29.46
CA GLN A 124 12.02 -0.19 29.55
C GLN A 124 12.72 -0.59 28.23
N LEU A 125 12.02 -0.43 27.11
CA LEU A 125 12.52 -0.81 25.79
C LEU A 125 13.59 0.17 25.27
N GLN A 126 13.47 1.45 25.61
CA GLN A 126 14.49 2.43 25.23
C GLN A 126 15.83 2.11 25.87
N HIS A 127 15.82 1.82 27.18
CA HIS A 127 17.03 1.48 27.92
C HIS A 127 17.72 0.21 27.42
N SER A 128 16.95 -0.77 26.92
CA SER A 128 17.45 -2.10 26.62
C SER A 128 17.80 -2.30 25.14
N TYR A 129 17.16 -1.55 24.23
CA TYR A 129 17.26 -1.81 22.78
C TYR A 129 17.58 -0.57 21.94
N ASN A 130 16.87 0.56 22.14
CA ASN A 130 17.07 1.76 21.32
C ASN A 130 16.60 3.03 22.06
N ASP A 131 17.51 3.96 22.35
CA ASP A 131 17.21 5.20 23.07
C ASP A 131 16.20 6.12 22.37
N SER A 132 16.01 5.97 21.05
CA SER A 132 15.18 6.84 20.20
C SER A 132 13.92 6.14 19.66
N LEU A 133 13.31 5.24 20.43
CA LEU A 133 12.07 4.57 20.03
C LEU A 133 10.90 5.53 19.86
N MET A 134 10.17 5.38 18.75
CA MET A 134 8.91 6.07 18.53
C MET A 134 7.73 5.29 19.11
N LEU A 135 6.63 6.01 19.32
CA LEU A 135 5.36 5.46 19.76
C LEU A 135 4.30 5.66 18.67
N LEU A 136 3.83 4.56 18.08
CA LEU A 136 2.69 4.53 17.18
C LEU A 136 1.41 4.22 17.97
N LEU A 137 0.45 5.13 17.93
CA LEU A 137 -0.85 4.97 18.57
C LEU A 137 -1.91 4.69 17.52
N PHE A 138 -2.66 3.60 17.73
CA PHE A 138 -3.86 3.30 16.97
C PHE A 138 -5.09 3.77 17.76
N HIS A 139 -6.03 4.43 17.06
CA HIS A 139 -7.19 5.08 17.65
C HIS A 139 -8.48 4.31 17.31
N PRO A 140 -8.87 3.30 18.09
CA PRO A 140 -10.05 2.48 17.78
C PRO A 140 -11.35 3.29 17.80
N GLN A 141 -11.45 4.30 18.68
CA GLN A 141 -12.65 5.14 18.79
C GLN A 141 -12.97 5.90 17.49
N THR A 142 -11.94 6.36 16.76
CA THR A 142 -12.13 7.05 15.48
C THR A 142 -12.86 6.18 14.45
N ILE A 143 -12.64 4.86 14.52
CA ILE A 143 -13.30 3.88 13.65
C ILE A 143 -14.74 3.64 14.12
N LEU A 144 -14.93 3.43 15.42
CA LEU A 144 -16.23 3.15 16.03
C LEU A 144 -17.22 4.30 15.86
N ASP A 145 -16.73 5.54 15.95
CA ASP A 145 -17.54 6.75 15.80
C ASP A 145 -17.88 7.08 14.34
N GLY A 146 -17.38 6.29 13.37
CA GLY A 146 -17.55 6.56 11.95
C GLY A 146 -16.89 7.86 11.49
N SER A 147 -15.98 8.41 12.30
CA SER A 147 -15.36 9.74 12.12
C SER A 147 -14.21 9.75 11.10
N LEU A 148 -13.99 8.64 10.40
CA LEU A 148 -13.01 8.50 9.31
C LEU A 148 -13.44 9.33 8.08
N THR A 149 -13.36 10.65 8.20
CA THR A 149 -13.68 11.60 7.15
C THR A 149 -12.42 11.94 6.35
N GLY A 150 -12.50 11.87 5.02
CA GLY A 150 -11.45 12.38 4.12
C GLY A 150 -10.18 11.53 4.02
N GLY A 151 -10.26 10.22 4.29
CA GLY A 151 -9.16 9.27 4.05
C GLY A 151 -7.99 9.38 5.05
N LYS A 152 -8.23 9.95 6.24
CA LYS A 152 -7.23 9.96 7.31
C LYS A 152 -7.17 8.59 7.98
N LEU A 153 -5.96 8.07 8.19
CA LEU A 153 -5.76 6.84 8.93
C LEU A 153 -5.94 7.09 10.44
N PRO A 154 -6.52 6.15 11.21
CA PRO A 154 -6.75 6.29 12.64
C PRO A 154 -5.47 6.02 13.45
N ILE A 155 -4.36 6.64 13.06
CA ILE A 155 -3.05 6.46 13.70
C ILE A 155 -2.36 7.80 13.93
N SER A 156 -1.52 7.84 14.96
CA SER A 156 -0.63 8.95 15.26
C SER A 156 0.73 8.42 15.69
N ILE A 157 1.82 9.04 15.22
CA ILE A 157 3.19 8.66 15.59
C ILE A 157 3.79 9.77 16.44
N TYR A 158 4.51 9.39 17.50
CA TYR A 158 5.14 10.31 18.43
C TYR A 158 6.61 9.96 18.64
N GLU A 159 7.47 10.99 18.68
CA GLU A 159 8.80 10.87 19.26
C GLU A 159 8.76 11.23 20.75
N THR A 160 9.71 10.68 21.51
CA THR A 160 9.94 11.07 22.90
C THR A 160 10.90 12.24 23.00
N TYR A 161 10.59 13.18 23.88
CA TYR A 161 11.45 14.31 24.19
C TYR A 161 11.46 14.53 25.71
N TYR A 162 12.63 14.80 26.29
CA TYR A 162 12.75 14.99 27.74
C TYR A 162 12.77 16.50 28.07
N GLU A 163 11.78 16.94 28.83
CA GLU A 163 11.70 18.31 29.33
C GLU A 163 12.06 18.37 30.83
N PRO A 164 12.74 19.42 31.30
CA PRO A 164 12.94 19.64 32.73
C PRO A 164 11.58 19.84 33.41
N GLY A 165 11.25 19.01 34.41
CA GLY A 165 9.99 19.08 35.13
C GLY A 165 9.78 20.45 35.81
N SER A 166 8.51 20.87 35.91
CA SER A 166 8.14 22.06 36.69
C SER A 166 8.13 21.75 38.18
N GLU A 167 8.41 22.74 39.02
CA GLU A 167 8.46 22.63 40.49
C GLU A 167 7.10 22.27 41.14
N SER A 168 6.02 22.22 40.35
CA SER A 168 4.65 21.95 40.81
C SER A 168 4.18 20.51 40.53
N ALA A 169 4.99 19.67 39.88
CA ALA A 169 4.66 18.27 39.67
C ALA A 169 4.88 17.48 40.98
N GLU A 170 3.78 17.15 41.67
CA GLU A 170 3.80 16.23 42.81
C GLU A 170 4.54 14.93 42.43
N LYS A 171 5.66 14.68 43.12
CA LYS A 171 6.39 13.41 43.20
C LYS A 171 6.36 12.57 41.92
N GLY A 172 7.09 13.01 40.91
CA GLY A 172 7.57 12.10 39.88
C GLY A 172 8.62 11.11 40.44
N LEU A 173 8.75 9.98 39.76
CA LEU A 173 9.63 8.85 40.12
C LEU A 173 11.12 9.23 40.06
N GLN A 174 11.83 9.17 41.18
CA GLN A 174 13.25 9.48 41.30
C GLN A 174 14.09 8.48 40.48
N VAL A 175 14.82 8.95 39.46
CA VAL A 175 15.88 8.19 38.79
C VAL A 175 17.19 8.63 39.42
N ASP A 176 17.85 7.69 40.11
CA ASP A 176 19.09 7.92 40.83
C ASP A 176 20.24 8.31 39.89
N GLY A 177 21.03 9.33 40.27
CA GLY A 177 22.40 9.49 39.76
C GLY A 177 22.85 10.88 39.31
N TRP A 178 22.00 11.90 39.26
CA TRP A 178 22.43 13.26 38.89
C TRP A 178 21.97 14.29 39.93
N GLY A 179 22.94 15.02 40.47
CA GLY A 179 22.76 15.96 41.57
C GLY A 179 21.75 17.08 41.28
N MET A 180 20.95 17.38 42.30
CA MET A 180 20.25 18.65 42.55
C MET A 180 19.47 19.29 41.38
N GLY A 181 18.17 18.96 41.29
CA GLY A 181 17.15 19.90 40.81
C GLY A 181 16.58 19.63 39.42
N ARG A 182 15.29 19.22 39.40
CA ARG A 182 14.40 18.95 38.26
C ARG A 182 14.50 17.56 37.65
N GLN A 183 13.49 16.75 37.95
CA GLN A 183 13.26 15.48 37.28
C GLN A 183 12.91 15.72 35.80
N LEU A 184 13.66 15.11 34.89
CA LEU A 184 13.31 15.09 33.47
C LEU A 184 12.02 14.29 33.28
N GLN A 185 11.02 14.92 32.69
CA GLN A 185 9.75 14.30 32.36
C GLN A 185 9.75 13.94 30.88
N MET A 186 9.45 12.68 30.57
CA MET A 186 9.24 12.24 29.20
C MET A 186 7.96 12.89 28.67
N ARG A 187 8.09 13.63 27.57
CA ARG A 187 7.00 14.21 26.77
C ARG A 187 7.00 13.57 25.39
N PHE A 188 5.86 13.70 24.72
CA PHE A 188 5.66 13.20 23.37
C PHE A 188 5.42 14.36 22.42
N ARG A 189 6.00 14.25 21.24
CA ARG A 189 5.77 15.18 20.15
C ARG A 189 5.30 14.41 18.93
N GLN A 190 4.20 14.86 18.34
CA GLN A 190 3.63 14.20 17.18
C GLN A 190 4.51 14.43 15.94
N LEU A 191 4.78 13.35 15.22
CA LEU A 191 5.52 13.36 13.96
C LEU A 191 4.55 13.20 12.77
N PRO A 192 4.78 13.92 11.66
CA PRO A 192 4.15 13.59 10.39
C PRO A 192 4.70 12.27 9.88
N PHE A 193 3.86 11.52 9.17
CA PHE A 193 4.27 10.28 8.52
C PHE A 193 3.72 10.21 7.11
N GLU A 194 4.41 9.46 6.27
CA GLU A 194 4.01 9.14 4.91
C GLU A 194 3.86 7.62 4.80
N VAL A 195 2.88 7.17 4.01
CA VAL A 195 2.75 5.74 3.72
C VAL A 195 3.63 5.46 2.50
N GLU A 196 4.72 4.73 2.71
CA GLU A 196 5.59 4.29 1.64
C GLU A 196 5.10 2.95 1.14
N THR A 197 4.80 2.85 -0.15
CA THR A 197 4.37 1.61 -0.78
C THR A 197 5.37 1.24 -1.87
N GLY A 198 5.97 0.06 -1.75
CA GLY A 198 6.64 -0.55 -2.90
C GLY A 198 5.65 -0.82 -4.03
N GLU A 199 6.13 -1.03 -5.26
CA GLU A 199 5.23 -1.31 -6.40
C GLU A 199 4.36 -2.55 -6.16
N ALA A 200 4.96 -3.64 -5.68
CA ALA A 200 4.24 -4.86 -5.35
C ALA A 200 3.22 -4.66 -4.22
N GLU A 201 3.57 -3.89 -3.18
CA GLU A 201 2.65 -3.57 -2.09
C GLU A 201 1.49 -2.69 -2.55
N MET A 202 1.77 -1.71 -3.41
CA MET A 202 0.75 -0.83 -3.98
C MET A 202 -0.27 -1.65 -4.77
N ILE A 203 0.19 -2.57 -5.62
CA ILE A 203 -0.68 -3.47 -6.39
C ILE A 203 -1.49 -4.37 -5.45
N ALA A 204 -0.85 -4.97 -4.45
CA ALA A 204 -1.53 -5.86 -3.50
C ALA A 204 -2.59 -5.13 -2.67
N VAL A 205 -2.28 -3.94 -2.16
CA VAL A 205 -3.21 -3.12 -1.37
C VAL A 205 -4.37 -2.65 -2.22
N ASP A 206 -4.12 -2.21 -3.46
CA ASP A 206 -5.17 -1.80 -4.40
C ASP A 206 -6.09 -2.98 -4.76
N PHE A 207 -5.52 -4.17 -4.98
CA PHE A 207 -6.29 -5.40 -5.20
C PHE A 207 -7.21 -5.75 -4.02
N VAL A 208 -6.67 -5.68 -2.79
CA VAL A 208 -7.44 -5.93 -1.55
C VAL A 208 -8.51 -4.85 -1.35
N ALA A 209 -8.17 -3.57 -1.56
CA ALA A 209 -9.07 -2.44 -1.36
C ALA A 209 -10.25 -2.43 -2.35
N LYS A 210 -10.03 -2.91 -3.58
CA LYS A 210 -11.10 -3.10 -4.57
C LYS A 210 -12.05 -4.24 -4.24
N GLY A 211 -11.70 -5.08 -3.26
CA GLY A 211 -12.54 -6.22 -2.86
C GLY A 211 -12.48 -7.40 -3.82
N SER A 212 -11.50 -7.47 -4.73
CA SER A 212 -11.33 -8.61 -5.65
C SER A 212 -10.96 -9.92 -4.94
N GLY A 213 -10.54 -9.83 -3.67
CA GLY A 213 -10.35 -10.98 -2.77
C GLY A 213 -11.55 -11.30 -1.88
N SER A 214 -12.65 -10.54 -1.94
CA SER A 214 -13.90 -10.95 -1.31
C SER A 214 -14.46 -12.11 -2.13
N ALA A 215 -14.62 -13.28 -1.51
CA ALA A 215 -15.12 -14.48 -2.15
C ALA A 215 -16.46 -14.22 -2.87
N THR A 216 -16.40 -13.87 -4.15
CA THR A 216 -17.44 -14.24 -5.09
C THR A 216 -17.39 -15.76 -5.08
N VAL A 217 -18.29 -16.37 -4.31
CA VAL A 217 -18.57 -17.80 -4.35
C VAL A 217 -19.00 -18.07 -5.79
N GLN A 218 -18.03 -18.34 -6.67
CA GLN A 218 -18.28 -19.14 -7.85
C GLN A 218 -18.70 -20.49 -7.30
N ASN A 219 -20.00 -20.70 -7.27
CA ASN A 219 -20.63 -21.94 -6.86
C ASN A 219 -20.36 -22.98 -7.98
N SER A 220 -19.10 -23.32 -8.19
CA SER A 220 -18.63 -24.34 -9.12
C SER A 220 -18.59 -25.70 -8.42
N ALA A 221 -19.70 -26.06 -7.76
CA ALA A 221 -19.92 -27.39 -7.22
C ALA A 221 -21.42 -27.68 -7.32
N ALA A 222 -21.86 -28.10 -8.51
CA ALA A 222 -23.18 -28.66 -8.70
C ALA A 222 -23.19 -30.13 -8.20
N PRO A 223 -24.04 -30.50 -7.21
CA PRO A 223 -24.45 -31.88 -7.03
C PRO A 223 -25.56 -32.23 -8.05
N PRO A 224 -25.68 -33.49 -8.50
CA PRO A 224 -26.65 -33.85 -9.53
C PRO A 224 -28.03 -34.01 -8.89
N ALA A 225 -28.99 -33.14 -9.22
CA ALA A 225 -30.39 -33.35 -8.87
C ALA A 225 -31.31 -33.01 -10.05
N LYS A 226 -31.97 -34.06 -10.57
CA LYS A 226 -33.09 -33.99 -11.50
C LYS A 226 -34.19 -33.08 -10.95
N GLY A 227 -34.55 -32.03 -11.70
CA GLY A 227 -35.76 -31.25 -11.44
C GLY A 227 -36.03 -30.26 -12.56
N LYS A 228 -37.04 -30.54 -13.39
CA LYS A 228 -37.59 -29.60 -14.39
C LYS A 228 -38.18 -28.38 -13.68
N ALA A 229 -37.56 -27.22 -13.84
CA ALA A 229 -38.22 -25.93 -13.63
C ALA A 229 -37.67 -24.88 -14.61
N ARG A 230 -38.57 -24.01 -15.02
CA ARG A 230 -38.55 -23.12 -16.18
C ARG A 230 -37.63 -21.92 -15.93
N ALA A 231 -36.83 -21.58 -16.94
CA ALA A 231 -35.90 -20.45 -16.93
C ALA A 231 -36.62 -19.10 -16.82
N GLU A 232 -36.16 -18.25 -15.90
CA GLU A 232 -36.21 -16.79 -16.05
C GLU A 232 -34.78 -16.32 -16.29
N GLU A 233 -34.57 -15.75 -17.47
CA GLU A 233 -33.28 -15.34 -18.00
C GLU A 233 -33.04 -13.87 -17.58
N SER A 234 -32.44 -13.67 -16.40
CA SER A 234 -31.86 -12.38 -16.04
C SER A 234 -30.54 -12.24 -16.79
N THR A 235 -30.56 -11.45 -17.86
CA THR A 235 -29.42 -11.12 -18.72
C THR A 235 -28.44 -10.23 -17.94
N SER A 236 -27.58 -10.82 -17.13
CA SER A 236 -26.32 -10.18 -16.74
C SER A 236 -25.33 -10.41 -17.87
N THR A 237 -25.08 -9.37 -18.66
CA THR A 237 -23.99 -9.32 -19.64
C THR A 237 -22.65 -9.27 -18.88
N ASP A 238 -22.26 -10.38 -18.25
CA ASP A 238 -20.87 -10.58 -17.84
C ASP A 238 -20.08 -10.88 -19.11
N VAL A 239 -19.61 -9.81 -19.75
CA VAL A 239 -18.53 -9.90 -20.72
C VAL A 239 -17.32 -10.39 -19.93
N GLN A 240 -16.98 -11.66 -20.08
CA GLN A 240 -15.73 -12.21 -19.56
C GLN A 240 -14.59 -11.46 -20.24
N LEU A 241 -13.97 -10.55 -19.50
CA LEU A 241 -12.82 -9.80 -19.97
C LEU A 241 -11.59 -10.72 -19.95
N SER A 242 -10.67 -10.49 -20.87
CA SER A 242 -9.37 -11.15 -20.81
C SER A 242 -8.67 -10.74 -19.50
N ALA A 243 -7.84 -11.60 -18.93
CA ALA A 243 -7.02 -11.25 -17.78
C ALA A 243 -6.18 -9.97 -18.03
N GLU A 244 -5.75 -9.75 -19.28
CA GLU A 244 -5.05 -8.54 -19.71
C GLU A 244 -5.96 -7.28 -19.64
N ASP A 245 -7.23 -7.41 -20.03
CA ASP A 245 -8.19 -6.31 -19.99
C ASP A 245 -8.57 -5.96 -18.55
N GLU A 246 -8.71 -6.96 -17.68
CA GLU A 246 -8.94 -6.77 -16.25
C GLU A 246 -7.78 -6.02 -15.58
N GLU A 247 -6.54 -6.38 -15.92
CA GLU A 247 -5.35 -5.69 -15.43
C GLU A 247 -5.33 -4.21 -15.88
N VAL A 248 -5.58 -3.94 -17.17
CA VAL A 248 -5.63 -2.57 -17.70
C VAL A 248 -6.74 -1.76 -17.03
N MET A 249 -7.95 -2.31 -16.90
CA MET A 249 -9.05 -1.64 -16.20
C MET A 249 -8.72 -1.36 -14.74
N SER A 250 -8.06 -2.31 -14.07
CA SER A 250 -7.64 -2.14 -12.67
C SER A 250 -6.67 -0.96 -12.56
N SER A 251 -5.67 -0.88 -13.44
CA SER A 251 -4.67 0.20 -13.46
C SER A 251 -5.30 1.56 -13.77
N LEU A 252 -6.24 1.61 -14.72
CA LEU A 252 -6.96 2.84 -15.09
C LEU A 252 -7.87 3.31 -13.96
N THR A 253 -8.54 2.39 -13.28
CA THR A 253 -9.41 2.71 -12.12
C THR A 253 -8.59 3.27 -10.96
N ALA A 254 -7.42 2.69 -10.68
CA ALA A 254 -6.51 3.20 -9.65
C ALA A 254 -6.03 4.62 -9.99
N LYS A 255 -5.58 4.85 -11.23
CA LYS A 255 -5.19 6.18 -11.73
C LYS A 255 -6.35 7.18 -11.66
N TYR A 256 -7.56 6.77 -12.03
CA TYR A 256 -8.75 7.60 -11.95
C TYR A 256 -9.06 8.00 -10.49
N ASN A 257 -9.01 7.05 -9.56
CA ASN A 257 -9.25 7.32 -8.14
C ASN A 257 -8.20 8.29 -7.57
N ALA A 258 -6.93 8.14 -7.94
CA ALA A 258 -5.87 9.06 -7.56
C ALA A 258 -6.12 10.49 -8.08
N ILE A 259 -6.49 10.64 -9.36
CA ILE A 259 -6.83 11.93 -9.96
C ILE A 259 -8.07 12.55 -9.29
N LYS A 260 -9.08 11.73 -8.99
CA LYS A 260 -10.30 12.16 -8.29
C LYS A 260 -9.99 12.68 -6.89
N MET A 261 -9.14 11.99 -6.14
CA MET A 261 -8.68 12.44 -4.82
C MET A 261 -7.89 13.75 -4.91
N LEU A 262 -6.98 13.86 -5.88
CA LEU A 262 -6.24 15.10 -6.14
C LEU A 262 -7.19 16.26 -6.46
N HIS A 263 -8.19 16.03 -7.32
CA HIS A 263 -9.20 17.02 -7.67
C HIS A 263 -10.00 17.48 -6.44
N GLN A 264 -10.42 16.56 -5.58
CA GLN A 264 -11.10 16.89 -4.33
C GLN A 264 -10.22 17.76 -3.42
N ARG A 265 -8.92 17.42 -3.27
CA ARG A 265 -7.97 18.21 -2.48
C ARG A 265 -7.77 19.62 -3.06
N ILE A 266 -7.66 19.76 -4.38
CA ILE A 266 -7.55 21.07 -5.05
C ILE A 266 -8.81 21.90 -4.81
N ASN A 267 -9.99 21.30 -4.86
CA ASN A 267 -11.25 22.00 -4.58
C ASN A 267 -11.32 22.47 -3.11
N LEU A 268 -10.81 21.69 -2.16
CA LEU A 268 -10.71 22.12 -0.76
C LEU A 268 -9.78 23.32 -0.60
N ILE A 269 -8.62 23.33 -1.28
CA ILE A 269 -7.71 24.48 -1.28
C ILE A 269 -8.42 25.70 -1.89
N ARG A 270 -9.14 25.53 -2.99
CA ARG A 270 -9.91 26.61 -3.63
C ARG A 270 -11.00 27.16 -2.70
N ALA A 271 -11.75 26.29 -2.03
CA ALA A 271 -12.78 26.69 -1.07
C ALA A 271 -12.16 27.47 0.09
N TYR A 272 -11.05 26.97 0.66
CA TYR A 272 -10.30 27.66 1.71
C TYR A 272 -9.84 29.06 1.29
N LEU A 273 -9.29 29.21 0.08
CA LEU A 273 -8.87 30.51 -0.44
C LEU A 273 -10.06 31.45 -0.70
N ALA A 274 -11.22 30.93 -1.08
CA ALA A 274 -12.43 31.72 -1.30
C ALA A 274 -13.09 32.19 0.01
N GLU A 275 -12.88 31.47 1.11
CA GLU A 275 -13.36 31.81 2.46
C GLU A 275 -12.44 32.79 3.22
N LEU A 276 -11.33 33.22 2.60
CA LEU A 276 -10.44 34.21 3.22
C LEU A 276 -11.14 35.57 3.41
N PRO A 277 -10.75 36.34 4.44
CA PRO A 277 -11.34 37.65 4.68
C PRO A 277 -11.24 38.58 3.46
N PRO A 278 -12.23 39.46 3.21
CA PRO A 278 -12.24 40.38 2.07
C PRO A 278 -10.99 41.26 1.95
N SER A 279 -10.29 41.50 3.06
CA SER A 279 -9.00 42.21 3.09
C SER A 279 -7.93 41.56 2.22
N TYR A 280 -7.94 40.23 2.06
CA TYR A 280 -6.98 39.49 1.23
C TYR A 280 -7.46 39.24 -0.20
N LEU A 281 -8.76 39.34 -0.46
CA LEU A 281 -9.36 39.06 -1.76
C LEU A 281 -9.53 40.31 -2.63
N THR A 282 -10.01 41.41 -2.04
CA THR A 282 -10.43 42.59 -2.79
C THR A 282 -9.68 43.85 -2.39
N ASN A 283 -9.43 44.08 -1.10
CA ASN A 283 -8.80 45.33 -0.67
C ASN A 283 -7.95 45.20 0.61
N ALA A 284 -6.62 45.29 0.43
CA ALA A 284 -5.62 45.19 1.48
C ALA A 284 -5.68 46.28 2.57
N SER A 285 -6.49 47.33 2.37
CA SER A 285 -6.66 48.42 3.37
C SER A 285 -7.80 48.17 4.36
N LEU A 286 -8.59 47.10 4.19
CA LEU A 286 -9.67 46.77 5.12
C LEU A 286 -9.12 46.16 6.42
N PRO A 287 -9.58 46.61 7.60
CA PRO A 287 -9.15 46.06 8.88
C PRO A 287 -9.60 44.60 9.03
N VAL A 288 -8.71 43.75 9.55
CA VAL A 288 -9.05 42.36 9.93
C VAL A 288 -10.00 42.42 11.12
N GLY A 289 -11.21 41.87 10.96
CA GLY A 289 -12.22 41.88 11.99
C GLY A 289 -11.91 40.86 13.10
N VAL A 290 -12.34 41.14 14.32
CA VAL A 290 -12.21 40.22 15.48
C VAL A 290 -13.01 38.92 15.29
N SER A 291 -13.90 38.89 14.29
CA SER A 291 -14.74 37.76 13.88
C SER A 291 -14.14 36.92 12.75
N ASP A 292 -13.00 37.32 12.19
CA ASP A 292 -12.36 36.58 11.10
C ASP A 292 -11.64 35.33 11.65
N PRO A 293 -11.71 34.18 10.96
CA PRO A 293 -11.04 32.97 11.40
C PRO A 293 -9.52 33.21 11.53
N PRO A 294 -8.85 32.57 12.52
CA PRO A 294 -7.42 32.75 12.75
C PRO A 294 -6.63 32.38 11.49
N LEU A 295 -5.94 33.36 10.94
CA LEU A 295 -5.28 33.23 9.65
C LEU A 295 -3.95 32.47 9.77
N ASN A 296 -3.76 31.48 8.91
CA ASN A 296 -2.53 30.69 8.89
C ASN A 296 -1.61 31.11 7.73
N HIS A 297 -0.73 32.07 7.97
CA HIS A 297 0.24 32.55 6.98
C HIS A 297 1.20 31.46 6.49
N GLN A 298 1.49 30.46 7.32
CA GLN A 298 2.36 29.34 6.94
C GLN A 298 1.71 28.51 5.81
N LEU A 299 0.40 28.29 5.91
CA LEU A 299 -0.35 27.57 4.89
C LEU A 299 -0.44 28.35 3.58
N LEU A 300 -0.73 29.66 3.63
CA LEU A 300 -0.74 30.51 2.42
C LEU A 300 0.63 30.55 1.71
N ARG A 301 1.71 30.64 2.48
CA ARG A 301 3.08 30.56 1.94
C ARG A 301 3.34 29.22 1.25
N SER A 302 2.88 28.11 1.85
CA SER A 302 3.03 26.77 1.25
C SER A 302 2.25 26.62 -0.06
N ILE A 303 1.03 27.19 -0.14
CA ILE A 303 0.23 27.21 -1.38
C ILE A 303 0.95 28.03 -2.47
N SER A 304 1.44 29.23 -2.13
CA SER A 304 2.20 30.06 -3.06
C SER A 304 3.46 29.35 -3.59
N ALA A 305 4.21 28.69 -2.69
CA ALA A 305 5.38 27.90 -3.08
C ALA A 305 5.01 26.72 -4.00
N MET A 306 3.88 26.05 -3.75
CA MET A 306 3.38 24.96 -4.60
C MET A 306 3.04 25.46 -6.01
N LEU A 307 2.32 26.58 -6.12
CA LEU A 307 1.97 27.19 -7.40
C LEU A 307 3.20 27.66 -8.19
N ALA A 308 4.21 28.21 -7.51
CA ALA A 308 5.46 28.63 -8.14
C ALA A 308 6.28 27.45 -8.70
N ARG A 309 6.12 26.25 -8.12
CA ARG A 309 6.83 25.03 -8.55
C ARG A 309 6.09 24.22 -9.60
N LEU A 310 4.78 24.42 -9.77
CA LEU A 310 3.97 23.68 -10.74
C LEU A 310 4.47 23.82 -12.19
N PRO A 311 4.90 25.01 -12.67
CA PRO A 311 5.50 25.17 -14.00
C PRO A 311 6.84 24.44 -14.19
N LEU A 312 7.51 24.02 -13.11
CA LEU A 312 8.74 23.22 -13.21
C LEU A 312 8.44 21.74 -13.50
N LEU A 313 7.25 21.26 -13.15
CA LEU A 313 6.80 19.90 -13.44
C LEU A 313 6.03 19.81 -14.77
N ALA A 314 5.31 20.87 -15.14
CA ALA A 314 4.60 20.90 -16.41
C ALA A 314 5.57 21.24 -17.55
N PRO A 315 5.70 20.40 -18.61
CA PRO A 315 6.40 20.83 -19.80
C PRO A 315 5.74 22.10 -20.34
N PRO A 316 6.48 23.08 -20.88
CA PRO A 316 5.87 24.23 -21.52
C PRO A 316 4.95 23.71 -22.62
N THR A 317 3.64 23.86 -22.42
CA THR A 317 2.65 23.53 -23.43
C THR A 317 3.05 24.25 -24.71
N THR A 318 3.16 23.49 -25.79
CA THR A 318 3.51 23.93 -27.15
C THR A 318 2.43 24.84 -27.77
N GLN A 319 2.09 25.93 -27.09
CA GLN A 319 1.26 27.02 -27.61
C GLN A 319 2.08 28.26 -27.97
N SER A 320 3.41 28.24 -27.75
CA SER A 320 4.31 29.26 -28.31
C SER A 320 4.77 28.96 -29.74
N SER A 321 4.34 27.84 -30.33
CA SER A 321 4.73 27.42 -31.70
C SER A 321 4.02 28.19 -32.83
N ALA A 322 3.18 29.19 -32.51
CA ALA A 322 2.49 30.01 -33.50
C ALA A 322 3.23 31.33 -33.83
N SER A 323 4.48 31.51 -33.41
CA SER A 323 5.35 32.52 -34.04
C SER A 323 6.18 31.84 -35.13
N THR A 324 5.78 32.06 -36.38
CA THR A 324 6.53 31.79 -37.61
C THR A 324 7.83 32.60 -37.64
N THR A 325 8.78 32.23 -36.79
CA THR A 325 10.14 32.75 -36.80
C THR A 325 11.05 31.63 -36.36
N ILE A 326 11.79 31.12 -37.34
CA ILE A 326 13.11 30.47 -37.29
C ILE A 326 13.46 29.86 -35.93
N PRO A 327 13.65 28.53 -35.81
CA PRO A 327 14.08 27.93 -34.56
C PRO A 327 15.43 28.56 -34.14
N ALA A 328 15.39 29.39 -33.10
CA ALA A 328 16.59 29.88 -32.45
C ALA A 328 17.29 28.66 -31.83
N THR A 329 18.43 28.30 -32.41
CA THR A 329 19.36 27.32 -31.86
C THR A 329 19.74 27.74 -30.45
N GLY A 330 19.26 27.03 -29.42
CA GLY A 330 19.74 27.21 -28.05
C GLY A 330 18.71 27.36 -26.94
N ILE A 331 17.40 27.25 -27.18
CA ILE A 331 16.44 27.07 -26.08
C ILE A 331 16.38 25.56 -25.79
N PRO A 332 16.90 25.07 -24.65
CA PRO A 332 16.78 23.65 -24.33
C PRO A 332 15.29 23.34 -24.19
N GLN A 333 14.75 22.50 -25.08
CA GLN A 333 13.55 21.73 -24.74
C GLN A 333 13.80 21.14 -23.35
N SER A 334 12.87 21.34 -22.42
CA SER A 334 13.03 20.87 -21.03
C SER A 334 13.48 19.40 -21.07
N SER A 335 14.57 19.05 -20.40
CA SER A 335 15.17 17.71 -20.43
C SER A 335 14.18 16.59 -20.10
N ILE A 336 13.14 16.91 -19.34
CA ILE A 336 12.03 16.01 -19.00
C ILE A 336 11.18 15.68 -20.24
N ALA A 337 10.89 16.64 -21.12
CA ALA A 337 10.11 16.40 -22.33
C ALA A 337 10.89 15.53 -23.34
N THR A 338 12.19 15.78 -23.48
CA THR A 338 13.05 14.93 -24.31
C THR A 338 13.17 13.52 -23.75
N ALA A 339 13.31 13.38 -22.43
CA ALA A 339 13.33 12.08 -21.76
C ALA A 339 12.00 11.32 -21.90
N SER A 340 10.87 12.00 -21.74
CA SER A 340 9.54 11.39 -21.90
C SER A 340 9.28 10.94 -23.33
N ASN A 341 9.67 11.73 -24.33
CA ASN A 341 9.56 11.34 -25.74
C ASN A 341 10.45 10.13 -26.07
N GLN A 342 11.65 10.06 -25.47
CA GLN A 342 12.54 8.93 -25.64
C GLN A 342 11.94 7.65 -25.03
N GLU A 343 11.41 7.73 -23.80
CA GLU A 343 10.72 6.61 -23.15
C GLU A 343 9.52 6.13 -23.98
N GLN A 344 8.71 7.04 -24.52
CA GLN A 344 7.60 6.70 -25.41
C GLN A 344 8.06 5.98 -26.67
N SER A 345 9.15 6.46 -27.30
CA SER A 345 9.75 5.83 -28.47
C SER A 345 10.23 4.41 -28.15
N ASP A 346 10.90 4.23 -27.01
CA ASP A 346 11.42 2.94 -26.58
C ASP A 346 10.30 1.94 -26.30
N VAL A 347 9.24 2.35 -25.57
CA VAL A 347 8.04 1.51 -25.35
C VAL A 347 7.36 1.16 -26.66
N HIS A 348 7.26 2.10 -27.60
CA HIS A 348 6.67 1.85 -28.92
C HIS A 348 7.49 0.83 -29.72
N LEU A 349 8.83 0.93 -29.72
CA LEU A 349 9.70 -0.05 -30.38
C LEU A 349 9.57 -1.44 -29.77
N VAL A 350 9.56 -1.55 -28.43
CA VAL A 350 9.37 -2.83 -27.73
C VAL A 350 8.00 -3.43 -28.05
N SER A 351 6.94 -2.62 -28.06
CA SER A 351 5.59 -3.06 -28.44
C SER A 351 5.54 -3.58 -29.88
N LEU A 352 6.22 -2.91 -30.81
CA LEU A 352 6.28 -3.32 -32.21
C LEU A 352 7.08 -4.62 -32.38
N LEU A 353 8.19 -4.79 -31.64
CA LEU A 353 8.95 -6.04 -31.59
C LEU A 353 8.12 -7.19 -31.00
N ALA A 354 7.34 -6.94 -29.95
CA ALA A 354 6.43 -7.93 -29.37
C ALA A 354 5.32 -8.33 -30.37
N SER A 355 4.82 -7.37 -31.16
CA SER A 355 3.85 -7.62 -32.24
C SER A 355 4.44 -8.47 -33.36
N ILE A 356 5.66 -8.14 -33.82
CA ILE A 356 6.39 -8.95 -34.82
C ILE A 356 6.61 -10.37 -34.29
N THR A 357 7.01 -10.52 -33.04
CA THR A 357 7.25 -11.83 -32.42
C THR A 357 5.97 -12.65 -32.34
N ARG A 358 4.83 -12.04 -31.95
CA ARG A 358 3.51 -12.69 -31.97
C ARG A 358 3.09 -13.09 -33.38
N SER A 359 3.31 -12.23 -34.37
CA SER A 359 3.03 -12.54 -35.78
C SER A 359 3.86 -13.73 -36.29
N VAL A 360 5.15 -13.79 -35.94
CA VAL A 360 6.01 -14.93 -36.28
C VAL A 360 5.55 -16.22 -35.60
N ALA A 361 5.14 -16.15 -34.33
CA ALA A 361 4.58 -17.31 -33.61
C ALA A 361 3.29 -17.81 -34.28
N GLN A 362 2.37 -16.91 -34.63
CA GLN A 362 1.13 -17.23 -35.33
C GLN A 362 1.39 -17.81 -36.73
N ALA A 363 2.35 -17.26 -37.48
CA ALA A 363 2.75 -17.77 -38.79
C ALA A 363 3.34 -19.20 -38.68
N LYS A 364 4.16 -19.47 -37.66
CA LYS A 364 4.69 -20.81 -37.37
C LYS A 364 3.58 -21.80 -37.03
N GLU A 365 2.61 -21.39 -36.22
CA GLU A 365 1.45 -22.22 -35.85
C GLU A 365 0.55 -22.49 -37.07
N MET A 366 0.34 -21.51 -37.93
CA MET A 366 -0.40 -21.70 -39.19
C MET A 366 0.37 -22.64 -40.13
N GLY A 367 1.70 -22.52 -40.20
CA GLY A 367 2.55 -23.41 -40.99
C GLY A 367 2.50 -24.86 -40.50
N SER A 368 2.50 -25.09 -39.19
CA SER A 368 2.38 -26.44 -38.63
C SER A 368 1.00 -27.05 -38.91
N LYS A 369 -0.09 -26.29 -38.68
CA LYS A 369 -1.46 -26.70 -39.01
C LYS A 369 -1.62 -26.99 -40.50
N TYR A 370 -1.07 -26.14 -41.37
CA TYR A 370 -1.11 -26.33 -42.82
C TYR A 370 -0.35 -27.58 -43.26
N SER A 371 0.82 -27.85 -42.69
CA SER A 371 1.61 -29.06 -42.96
C SER A 371 0.84 -30.33 -42.59
N ILE A 372 0.14 -30.33 -41.44
CA ILE A 372 -0.72 -31.43 -41.01
C ILE A 372 -1.87 -31.64 -42.01
N VAL A 373 -2.56 -30.56 -42.42
CA VAL A 373 -3.65 -30.65 -43.41
C VAL A 373 -3.14 -31.13 -44.77
N GLN A 374 -1.97 -30.68 -45.21
CA GLN A 374 -1.36 -31.12 -46.47
C GLN A 374 -1.02 -32.61 -46.43
N LYS A 375 -0.42 -33.11 -45.34
CA LYS A 375 -0.18 -34.55 -45.15
C LYS A 375 -1.48 -35.35 -45.19
N ALA A 376 -2.50 -34.92 -44.45
CA ALA A 376 -3.81 -35.58 -44.46
C ALA A 376 -4.48 -35.58 -45.84
N LYS A 377 -4.32 -34.50 -46.62
CA LYS A 377 -4.83 -34.41 -47.99
C LYS A 377 -4.07 -35.31 -48.96
N ALA A 378 -2.75 -35.41 -48.82
CA ALA A 378 -1.90 -36.31 -49.60
C ALA A 378 -2.24 -37.79 -49.34
N ASP A 379 -2.44 -38.18 -48.07
CA ASP A 379 -2.88 -39.54 -47.70
C ASP A 379 -4.28 -39.88 -48.26
N LYS A 380 -5.19 -38.89 -48.30
CA LYS A 380 -6.53 -39.04 -48.88
C LYS A 380 -6.50 -39.20 -50.41
N THR A 381 -5.53 -38.58 -51.09
CA THR A 381 -5.33 -38.79 -52.53
C THR A 381 -4.66 -40.13 -52.85
N HIS A 382 -3.82 -40.66 -51.97
CA HIS A 382 -3.19 -41.98 -52.15
C HIS A 382 -4.21 -43.13 -51.97
N THR A 383 -5.17 -42.97 -51.06
CA THR A 383 -6.30 -43.91 -50.89
C THR A 383 -7.36 -43.81 -52.00
N GLY A 384 -7.49 -42.66 -52.65
CA GLY A 384 -8.39 -42.48 -53.81
C GLY A 384 -7.89 -43.09 -55.13
N LEU A 385 -6.57 -43.30 -55.28
CA LEU A 385 -5.99 -43.86 -56.51
C LEU A 385 -5.83 -45.40 -56.48
N MET A 386 -5.92 -46.02 -55.30
CA MET A 386 -5.98 -47.48 -55.12
C MET A 386 -7.41 -48.03 -54.98
N GLY A 387 -8.43 -47.26 -55.37
CA GLY A 387 -9.85 -47.62 -55.24
C GLY A 387 -10.54 -47.98 -56.56
N ARG A 388 -9.90 -48.74 -57.45
CA ARG A 388 -10.57 -49.32 -58.64
C ARG A 388 -10.07 -50.75 -58.89
N GLY A 389 -10.42 -51.65 -57.98
CA GLY A 389 -10.13 -53.06 -58.13
C GLY A 389 -10.87 -53.91 -57.10
N SER A 390 -11.74 -54.77 -57.60
CA SER A 390 -12.32 -55.95 -56.96
C SER A 390 -13.64 -55.80 -56.19
N ARG A 391 -14.67 -56.39 -56.82
CA ARG A 391 -15.92 -56.88 -56.24
C ARG A 391 -15.64 -58.12 -55.36
N GLY A 392 -16.46 -58.30 -54.33
CA GLY A 392 -16.62 -59.51 -53.49
C GLY A 392 -17.00 -59.03 -52.08
N PHE A 393 -18.29 -58.91 -51.73
CA PHE A 393 -19.26 -59.94 -51.32
C PHE A 393 -18.87 -60.63 -50.01
N ASP A 394 -19.87 -60.77 -49.12
CA ASP A 394 -19.88 -61.34 -47.74
C ASP A 394 -19.32 -60.39 -46.64
N ASP A 395 -19.87 -60.22 -45.44
CA ASP A 395 -20.90 -60.93 -44.65
C ASP A 395 -21.36 -60.03 -43.47
N TYR A 396 -22.46 -60.40 -42.82
CA TYR A 396 -23.12 -59.81 -41.65
C TYR A 396 -22.31 -59.79 -40.33
N GLY A 397 -22.67 -58.87 -39.41
CA GLY A 397 -22.46 -58.97 -37.94
C GLY A 397 -21.48 -57.93 -37.35
N ALA A 398 -21.93 -56.84 -36.73
CA ALA A 398 -22.44 -56.67 -35.35
C ALA A 398 -21.34 -56.52 -34.26
N ASP A 399 -21.45 -55.41 -33.51
CA ASP A 399 -20.95 -55.07 -32.16
C ASP A 399 -19.42 -54.92 -31.93
N THR A 400 -18.90 -53.69 -31.77
CA THR A 400 -18.76 -52.91 -30.51
C THR A 400 -18.10 -53.67 -29.36
N ASP A 401 -16.82 -53.39 -29.08
CA ASP A 401 -16.45 -52.65 -27.87
C ASP A 401 -14.94 -52.38 -27.81
N GLY A 402 -14.61 -51.13 -27.48
CA GLY A 402 -13.26 -50.69 -27.16
C GLY A 402 -12.90 -50.99 -25.72
N HIS A 403 -11.64 -51.37 -25.48
CA HIS A 403 -11.00 -51.19 -24.20
C HIS A 403 -9.55 -50.73 -24.42
N TRP A 404 -9.28 -49.53 -23.90
CA TRP A 404 -7.97 -48.93 -23.76
C TRP A 404 -7.17 -49.71 -22.71
N ALA A 405 -6.04 -50.29 -23.10
CA ALA A 405 -5.03 -50.79 -22.19
C ALA A 405 -3.95 -49.69 -21.98
N THR A 406 -3.77 -49.29 -20.74
CA THR A 406 -2.67 -48.44 -20.25
C THR A 406 -1.33 -49.19 -20.33
N PRO A 407 -0.25 -48.60 -20.87
CA PRO A 407 1.09 -49.14 -20.66
C PRO A 407 1.72 -48.46 -19.43
N THR A 408 1.85 -49.24 -18.36
CA THR A 408 2.86 -49.02 -17.31
C THR A 408 4.21 -49.45 -17.85
N GLU A 409 5.17 -48.52 -17.99
CA GLU A 409 6.60 -48.82 -17.90
C GLU A 409 7.39 -47.50 -17.80
N THR A 410 7.93 -47.26 -16.60
CA THR A 410 8.99 -46.28 -16.32
C THR A 410 10.34 -46.97 -16.45
N PRO A 411 11.35 -46.33 -17.05
CA PRO A 411 12.72 -46.52 -16.61
C PRO A 411 13.26 -45.23 -15.98
N GLU A 412 13.77 -45.39 -14.77
CA GLU A 412 14.61 -44.44 -14.05
C GLU A 412 15.84 -44.07 -14.90
N PHE A 413 16.21 -42.78 -14.91
CA PHE A 413 17.57 -42.39 -15.26
C PHE A 413 18.05 -41.32 -14.27
N SER A 414 18.96 -41.76 -13.40
CA SER A 414 19.84 -40.94 -12.58
C SER A 414 20.75 -40.10 -13.47
N GLY A 415 20.93 -38.83 -13.14
CA GLY A 415 21.89 -37.96 -13.80
C GLY A 415 22.32 -36.81 -12.90
N SER A 416 23.31 -37.09 -12.06
CA SER A 416 24.16 -36.10 -11.43
C SER A 416 25.16 -35.53 -12.44
N LEU A 417 25.13 -34.21 -12.64
CA LEU A 417 26.27 -33.27 -12.64
C LEU A 417 25.76 -31.83 -12.73
#